data_AF-A0A920BGL2-F1
#
_entry.id   AF-A0A920BGL2-F1
#
_cell.length_a   1.000
_cell.length_b   1.000
_cell.length_c   1.000
_cell.angle_alpha   90.00
_cell.angle_beta   90.00
_cell.angle_gamma   90.00
#
_symmetry.space_group_name_H-M   'P 1'
#
loop_
_entity.id
_entity.type
_entity.pdbx_description
1 polymer ?
#
loop_
_entity_poly.entity_id
_entity_poly.type
_entity_poly.pdbx_seq_one_letter_code
_entity_poly.pdbx_strand_id
1 'polypeptide(L)'
;MVHDTNASDTAPDPDSPGDDDISYSDWQSPAGAVIEASIDTKIWPDALVNSFQQTAPKIFDEILAMHDSAPASVSLCLCDDLQMQQINRQHRQIDRATNVLSFPAYDMRSDKIDPAVPALLGDIVIAAETVVREADAMQIPVADHLMHLFVHGMLHLFGYDHIEEDMAEAMETLEIQFLAEVGIANPYQNAQLEGDR
;
A
#
# COMPACT_ATOMS: atom_id res chain seq x y z
N MET A 1 -45.74 24.87 37.59
CA MET A 1 -44.82 23.77 37.20
C MET A 1 -44.20 24.17 35.89
N VAL A 2 -42.98 24.68 35.95
CA VAL A 2 -42.17 25.02 34.77
C VAL A 2 -41.49 23.72 34.34
N HIS A 3 -41.73 23.29 33.10
CA HIS A 3 -40.95 22.23 32.46
C HIS A 3 -39.87 22.91 31.62
N ASP A 4 -38.70 22.98 32.23
CA ASP A 4 -37.41 23.11 31.56
C ASP A 4 -37.04 21.74 31.01
N THR A 5 -36.72 21.63 29.72
CA THR A 5 -35.75 20.64 29.21
C THR A 5 -35.31 21.00 27.79
N ASN A 6 -34.14 21.63 27.75
CA ASN A 6 -32.98 21.39 26.89
C ASN A 6 -33.15 21.36 25.36
N ALA A 7 -32.62 22.43 24.76
CA ALA A 7 -31.99 22.41 23.45
C ALA A 7 -30.86 21.37 23.42
N SER A 8 -30.86 20.52 22.40
CA SER A 8 -29.76 19.61 22.10
C SER A 8 -28.64 20.41 21.45
N ASP A 9 -27.80 21.02 22.29
CA ASP A 9 -26.52 21.61 21.90
C ASP A 9 -25.49 20.48 21.84
N THR A 10 -25.38 19.85 20.68
CA THR A 10 -24.29 18.91 20.43
C THR A 10 -23.07 19.74 20.05
N ALA A 11 -22.36 20.25 21.08
CA ALA A 11 -21.03 20.78 20.89
C ALA A 11 -20.14 19.65 20.33
N PRO A 12 -19.32 19.91 19.28
CA PRO A 12 -18.34 18.93 18.83
C PRO A 12 -17.31 18.68 19.94
N ASP A 13 -17.01 17.41 20.17
CA ASP A 13 -16.06 16.93 21.18
C ASP A 13 -14.66 17.52 20.93
N PRO A 14 -14.01 18.17 21.91
CA PRO A 14 -12.72 18.85 21.71
C PRO A 14 -11.50 17.93 21.81
N ASP A 15 -11.69 16.60 21.80
CA ASP A 15 -10.61 15.60 22.01
C ASP A 15 -10.63 14.48 20.95
N SER A 16 -11.13 14.76 19.74
CA SER A 16 -10.76 13.96 18.57
C SER A 16 -9.30 14.28 18.24
N PRO A 17 -8.37 13.31 18.21
CA PRO A 17 -7.05 13.54 17.63
C PRO A 17 -7.29 14.08 16.22
N GLY A 18 -6.77 15.28 15.94
CA GLY A 18 -7.16 16.07 14.79
C GLY A 18 -7.04 15.26 13.49
N ASP A 19 -8.17 15.10 12.81
CA ASP A 19 -8.29 14.56 11.45
C ASP A 19 -7.68 15.53 10.39
N ASP A 20 -7.03 16.61 10.84
CA ASP A 20 -6.43 17.67 10.01
C ASP A 20 -5.09 17.26 9.37
N ASP A 21 -4.51 16.12 9.78
CA ASP A 21 -3.19 15.67 9.32
C ASP A 21 -3.24 14.55 8.27
N ILE A 22 -4.42 13.97 8.04
CA ILE A 22 -4.63 12.96 7.00
C ILE A 22 -5.08 13.65 5.71
N SER A 23 -4.27 13.51 4.67
CA SER A 23 -4.61 13.95 3.32
C SER A 23 -5.23 12.80 2.53
N TYR A 24 -6.32 13.08 1.83
CA TYR A 24 -6.97 12.16 0.91
C TYR A 24 -6.77 12.64 -0.52
N SER A 25 -6.35 11.75 -1.40
CA SER A 25 -6.11 12.10 -2.80
C SER A 25 -6.26 10.90 -3.72
N ASP A 26 -6.90 11.14 -4.87
CA ASP A 26 -7.05 10.13 -5.92
C ASP A 26 -5.98 10.33 -6.99
N TRP A 27 -5.18 9.29 -7.24
CA TRP A 27 -4.14 9.32 -8.26
C TRP A 27 -4.56 8.49 -9.44
N GLN A 28 -4.92 9.18 -10.52
CA GLN A 28 -5.36 8.53 -11.75
C GLN A 28 -4.19 8.23 -12.67
N SER A 29 -4.16 7.01 -13.18
CA SER A 29 -3.18 6.58 -14.18
C SER A 29 -3.60 7.00 -15.60
N PRO A 30 -2.66 7.03 -16.56
CA PRO A 30 -2.97 7.27 -17.96
C PRO A 30 -3.94 6.25 -18.58
N ALA A 31 -3.92 4.98 -18.16
CA ALA A 31 -4.85 3.96 -18.66
C ALA A 31 -6.19 3.91 -17.91
N GLY A 32 -6.37 4.74 -16.88
CA GLY A 32 -7.64 4.94 -16.18
C GLY A 32 -7.78 4.20 -14.84
N ALA A 33 -6.71 3.55 -14.36
CA ALA A 33 -6.65 3.00 -13.03
C ALA A 33 -6.58 4.11 -11.96
N VAL A 34 -7.00 3.81 -10.73
CA VAL A 34 -7.10 4.81 -9.66
C VAL A 34 -6.47 4.29 -8.38
N ILE A 35 -5.58 5.07 -7.77
CA ILE A 35 -5.07 4.84 -6.42
C ILE A 35 -5.75 5.83 -5.48
N GLU A 36 -6.58 5.33 -4.58
CA GLU A 36 -7.26 6.12 -3.54
C GLU A 36 -6.33 6.21 -2.32
N ALA A 37 -5.53 7.26 -2.24
CA ALA A 37 -4.49 7.41 -1.23
C ALA A 37 -4.98 8.19 0.00
N SER A 38 -4.76 7.63 1.19
CA SER A 38 -4.86 8.29 2.49
C SER A 38 -3.46 8.38 3.13
N ILE A 39 -3.04 9.58 3.51
CA ILE A 39 -1.63 9.86 3.81
C ILE A 39 -1.55 10.67 5.08
N ASP A 40 -0.82 10.17 6.08
CA ASP A 40 -0.43 10.97 7.24
C ASP A 40 0.68 11.96 6.84
N THR A 41 0.29 13.22 6.65
CA THR A 41 1.19 14.29 6.18
C THR A 41 2.19 14.76 7.23
N LYS A 42 2.01 14.41 8.52
CA LYS A 42 3.02 14.71 9.55
C LYS A 42 4.22 13.78 9.44
N ILE A 43 4.00 12.59 8.92
CA ILE A 43 4.96 11.49 8.98
C ILE A 43 5.59 11.28 7.60
N TRP A 44 4.78 11.35 6.55
CA TRP A 44 5.23 11.18 5.17
C TRP A 44 5.69 12.51 4.55
N PRO A 45 6.98 12.66 4.19
CA PRO A 45 7.46 13.89 3.58
C PRO A 45 6.81 14.14 2.20
N ASP A 46 6.31 15.34 1.97
CA ASP A 46 5.67 15.73 0.69
C ASP A 46 6.53 15.38 -0.53
N ALA A 47 7.84 15.62 -0.48
CA ALA A 47 8.74 15.33 -1.59
C ALA A 47 8.77 13.83 -1.94
N LEU A 48 8.75 12.96 -0.93
CA LEU A 48 8.70 11.51 -1.10
C LEU A 48 7.37 11.11 -1.73
N VAL A 49 6.25 11.54 -1.12
CA VAL A 49 4.89 11.25 -1.62
C VAL A 49 4.70 11.75 -3.05
N ASN A 50 5.14 12.97 -3.37
CA ASN A 50 5.04 13.55 -4.70
C ASN A 50 5.83 12.76 -5.76
N SER A 51 7.03 12.27 -5.41
CA SER A 51 7.82 11.42 -6.33
C SER A 51 7.16 10.06 -6.54
N PHE A 52 6.57 9.50 -5.49
CA PHE A 52 5.86 8.23 -5.51
C PHE A 52 4.57 8.32 -6.33
N GLN A 53 3.75 9.35 -6.10
CA GLN A 53 2.52 9.65 -6.85
C GLN A 53 2.76 9.78 -8.37
N GLN A 54 3.91 10.28 -8.82
CA GLN A 54 4.23 10.42 -10.25
C GLN A 54 4.53 9.09 -10.95
N THR A 55 4.82 8.05 -10.17
CA THR A 55 5.41 6.81 -10.64
C THR A 55 4.49 5.62 -10.37
N ALA A 56 3.88 5.54 -9.19
CA ALA A 56 3.02 4.43 -8.77
C ALA A 56 1.82 4.17 -9.72
N PRO A 57 1.08 5.19 -10.23
CA PRO A 57 0.00 4.93 -11.17
C PRO A 57 0.45 4.31 -12.50
N LYS A 58 1.68 4.59 -12.95
CA LYS A 58 2.21 3.99 -14.18
C LYS A 58 2.54 2.52 -13.98
N ILE A 59 3.18 2.19 -12.86
CA ILE A 59 3.43 0.80 -12.47
C ILE A 59 2.11 0.04 -12.31
N PHE A 60 1.09 0.69 -11.75
CA PHE A 60 -0.22 0.06 -11.64
C PHE A 60 -0.80 -0.31 -13.02
N ASP A 61 -0.67 0.58 -14.02
CA ASP A 61 -1.07 0.26 -15.39
C ASP A 61 -0.31 -0.93 -15.98
N GLU A 62 1.01 -1.02 -15.76
CA GLU A 62 1.83 -2.12 -16.27
C GLU A 62 1.45 -3.46 -15.62
N ILE A 63 1.17 -3.46 -14.31
CA ILE A 63 0.67 -4.65 -13.60
C ILE A 63 -0.69 -5.07 -14.18
N LEU A 64 -1.63 -4.13 -14.34
CA LEU A 64 -2.94 -4.43 -14.93
C LEU A 64 -2.84 -4.97 -16.36
N ALA A 65 -1.97 -4.40 -17.18
CA ALA A 65 -1.74 -4.80 -18.56
C ALA A 65 -1.16 -6.22 -18.65
N MET A 66 -0.21 -6.57 -17.76
CA MET A 66 0.34 -7.92 -17.67
C MET A 66 -0.74 -8.97 -17.37
N HIS A 67 -1.74 -8.58 -16.57
CA HIS A 67 -2.86 -9.44 -16.18
C HIS A 67 -4.07 -9.38 -17.12
N ASP A 68 -3.95 -8.71 -18.27
CA ASP A 68 -5.06 -8.49 -19.22
C ASP A 68 -6.34 -7.96 -18.53
N SER A 69 -6.14 -7.17 -17.47
CA SER A 69 -7.18 -6.68 -16.58
C SER A 69 -7.66 -5.30 -17.02
N ALA A 70 -8.96 -5.05 -16.88
CA ALA A 70 -9.52 -3.72 -17.10
C ALA A 70 -9.05 -2.73 -16.02
N PRO A 71 -9.13 -1.41 -16.28
CA PRO A 71 -8.80 -0.40 -15.27
C PRO A 71 -9.55 -0.63 -13.96
N ALA A 72 -8.81 -0.58 -12.86
CA ALA A 72 -9.26 -0.94 -11.52
C ALA A 72 -8.87 0.15 -10.51
N SER A 73 -9.42 0.08 -9.29
CA SER A 73 -8.99 0.94 -8.19
C SER A 73 -8.30 0.15 -7.07
N VAL A 74 -7.41 0.81 -6.34
CA VAL A 74 -6.77 0.26 -5.13
C VAL A 74 -6.73 1.34 -4.06
N SER A 75 -7.00 0.98 -2.82
CA SER A 75 -6.88 1.89 -1.68
C SER A 75 -5.48 1.78 -1.10
N LEU A 76 -4.81 2.92 -0.91
CA LEU A 76 -3.47 3.00 -0.33
C LEU A 76 -3.51 3.81 0.96
N CYS A 77 -3.04 3.23 2.05
CA CYS A 77 -2.90 3.89 3.34
C CYS A 77 -1.43 4.02 3.71
N LEU A 78 -0.93 5.25 3.67
CA LEU A 78 0.41 5.62 4.13
C LEU A 78 0.30 6.14 5.56
N CYS A 79 0.69 5.30 6.52
CA CYS A 79 0.46 5.49 7.94
C CYS A 79 1.76 5.33 8.76
N ASP A 80 1.61 5.31 10.09
CA ASP A 80 2.70 5.06 11.05
C ASP A 80 2.73 3.61 11.56
N ASP A 81 3.81 3.25 12.26
CA ASP A 81 3.97 1.93 12.88
C ASP A 81 2.86 1.64 13.91
N LEU A 82 2.30 2.66 14.57
CA LEU A 82 1.25 2.49 15.58
C LEU A 82 -0.09 2.06 14.95
N GLN A 83 -0.54 2.77 13.92
CA GLN A 83 -1.73 2.47 13.15
C GLN A 83 -1.56 1.12 12.44
N MET A 84 -0.39 0.87 11.85
CA MET A 84 -0.05 -0.43 11.27
C MET A 84 -0.16 -1.57 12.29
N GLN A 85 0.39 -1.41 13.50
CA GLN A 85 0.27 -2.40 14.56
C GLN A 85 -1.19 -2.64 14.96
N GLN A 86 -2.00 -1.58 15.04
CA GLN A 86 -3.43 -1.69 15.35
C GLN A 86 -4.16 -2.49 14.27
N ILE A 87 -3.92 -2.18 13.00
CA ILE A 87 -4.51 -2.89 11.85
C ILE A 87 -4.06 -4.36 11.86
N ASN A 88 -2.77 -4.63 12.05
CA ASN A 88 -2.23 -5.99 12.10
C ASN A 88 -2.84 -6.80 13.24
N ARG A 89 -3.04 -6.17 14.41
CA ARG A 89 -3.70 -6.80 15.56
C ARG A 89 -5.18 -7.09 15.28
N GLN A 90 -5.89 -6.15 14.65
CA GLN A 90 -7.32 -6.31 14.35
C GLN A 90 -7.58 -7.40 13.32
N HIS A 91 -6.79 -7.46 12.25
CA HIS A 91 -7.03 -8.36 11.12
C HIS A 91 -6.30 -9.69 11.22
N ARG A 92 -5.07 -9.71 11.76
CA ARG A 92 -4.21 -10.92 11.83
C ARG A 92 -3.97 -11.41 13.26
N GLN A 93 -4.48 -10.72 14.29
CA GLN A 93 -4.22 -11.02 15.71
C GLN A 93 -2.74 -10.94 16.10
N ILE A 94 -1.94 -10.18 15.33
CA ILE A 94 -0.52 -9.97 15.56
C ILE A 94 -0.29 -8.56 16.09
N ASP A 95 0.12 -8.45 17.35
CA ASP A 95 0.36 -7.17 18.02
C ASP A 95 1.77 -6.64 17.76
N ARG A 96 2.09 -6.39 16.48
CA ARG A 96 3.37 -5.84 16.03
C ARG A 96 3.21 -5.08 14.71
N ALA A 97 3.93 -3.98 14.54
CA ALA A 97 4.05 -3.31 13.24
C ALA A 97 4.75 -4.22 12.21
N THR A 98 4.43 -4.02 10.93
CA THR A 98 5.10 -4.63 9.79
C THR A 98 5.31 -3.58 8.71
N ASN A 99 6.06 -3.88 7.66
CA ASN A 99 6.31 -2.95 6.58
C ASN A 99 5.07 -2.69 5.71
N VAL A 100 4.41 -3.75 5.27
CA VAL A 100 3.22 -3.70 4.40
C VAL A 100 2.17 -4.73 4.82
N LEU A 101 0.90 -4.37 4.68
CA LEU A 101 -0.24 -5.27 4.72
C LEU A 101 -1.06 -5.10 3.45
N SER A 102 -1.44 -6.21 2.83
CA SER A 102 -2.37 -6.24 1.71
C SER A 102 -3.64 -6.98 2.08
N PHE A 103 -4.78 -6.40 1.73
CA PHE A 103 -6.11 -6.95 1.93
C PHE A 103 -6.84 -7.03 0.59
N PRO A 104 -6.83 -8.18 -0.09
CA PRO A 104 -7.56 -8.33 -1.35
C PRO A 104 -9.07 -8.21 -1.12
N ALA A 105 -9.74 -7.41 -1.96
CA ALA A 105 -11.21 -7.28 -1.93
C ALA A 105 -11.90 -8.53 -2.51
N TYR A 106 -11.19 -9.26 -3.38
CA TYR A 106 -11.66 -10.47 -4.06
C TYR A 106 -10.56 -11.51 -4.06
N ASP A 107 -10.93 -12.79 -4.01
CA ASP A 107 -9.96 -13.86 -4.25
C ASP A 107 -9.78 -14.03 -5.76
N MET A 108 -8.76 -13.40 -6.34
CA MET A 108 -8.46 -13.46 -7.78
C MET A 108 -8.22 -14.89 -8.30
N ARG A 109 -7.96 -15.86 -7.42
CA ARG A 109 -7.80 -17.28 -7.80
C ARG A 109 -9.14 -18.01 -7.92
N SER A 110 -10.16 -17.55 -7.20
CA SER A 110 -11.43 -18.26 -7.01
C SER A 110 -12.64 -17.52 -7.59
N ASP A 111 -12.61 -16.19 -7.55
CA ASP A 111 -13.70 -15.31 -7.93
C ASP A 111 -13.68 -15.03 -9.44
N LYS A 112 -14.85 -15.16 -10.07
CA LYS A 112 -15.04 -14.71 -11.45
C LYS A 112 -15.40 -13.23 -11.43
N ILE A 113 -14.40 -12.38 -11.47
CA ILE A 113 -14.62 -10.95 -11.65
C ILE A 113 -15.02 -10.70 -13.11
N ASP A 114 -16.11 -9.96 -13.31
CA ASP A 114 -16.50 -9.51 -14.64
C ASP A 114 -15.47 -8.47 -15.12
N PRO A 115 -14.73 -8.72 -16.20
CA PRO A 115 -13.73 -7.78 -16.72
C PRO A 115 -14.36 -6.46 -17.19
N ALA A 116 -15.68 -6.35 -17.31
CA ALA A 116 -16.38 -5.12 -17.69
C ALA A 116 -16.68 -4.17 -16.52
N VAL A 117 -16.43 -4.56 -15.27
CA VAL A 117 -16.69 -3.72 -14.09
C VAL A 117 -15.36 -3.24 -13.51
N PRO A 118 -15.16 -1.91 -13.33
CA PRO A 118 -14.01 -1.41 -12.59
C PRO A 118 -14.04 -2.03 -11.19
N ALA A 119 -13.08 -2.91 -10.92
CA ALA A 119 -13.00 -3.62 -9.65
C ALA A 119 -12.12 -2.84 -8.68
N LEU A 120 -12.56 -2.74 -7.42
CA LEU A 120 -11.65 -2.42 -6.32
C LEU A 120 -10.78 -3.66 -6.07
N LEU A 121 -9.46 -3.57 -6.22
CA LEU A 121 -8.55 -4.69 -6.00
C LEU A 121 -8.38 -5.00 -4.51
N GLY A 122 -8.46 -3.98 -3.66
CA GLY A 122 -8.30 -4.10 -2.22
C GLY A 122 -7.54 -2.94 -1.62
N ASP A 123 -6.98 -3.20 -0.43
CA ASP A 123 -6.28 -2.21 0.37
C ASP A 123 -4.80 -2.59 0.54
N ILE A 124 -3.92 -1.60 0.43
CA ILE A 124 -2.50 -1.68 0.76
C ILE A 124 -2.21 -0.67 1.87
N VAL A 125 -1.63 -1.15 2.97
CA VAL A 125 -1.24 -0.31 4.11
C VAL A 125 0.27 -0.38 4.25
N ILE A 126 0.94 0.76 4.38
CA ILE A 126 2.40 0.86 4.50
C ILE A 126 2.76 1.78 5.68
N ALA A 127 3.72 1.35 6.51
CA ALA A 127 4.15 2.06 7.72
C ALA A 127 5.48 2.80 7.53
N ALA A 128 5.50 4.12 7.69
CA ALA A 128 6.64 4.97 7.39
C ALA A 128 7.92 4.58 8.15
N GLU A 129 7.83 4.39 9.47
CA GLU A 129 9.00 4.16 10.31
C GLU A 129 9.65 2.81 10.01
N THR A 130 8.84 1.78 9.77
CA THR A 130 9.35 0.48 9.33
C THR A 130 10.02 0.58 7.96
N VAL A 131 9.41 1.28 6.99
CA VAL A 131 10.01 1.49 5.65
C VAL A 131 11.36 2.20 5.76
N VAL A 132 11.43 3.30 6.50
CA VAL A 132 12.67 4.08 6.67
C VAL A 132 13.75 3.23 7.36
N ARG A 133 13.38 2.48 8.40
CA ARG A 133 14.31 1.60 9.13
C ARG A 133 14.87 0.48 8.25
N GLU A 134 14.03 -0.15 7.43
CA GLU A 134 14.45 -1.21 6.50
C GLU A 134 15.33 -0.65 5.37
N ALA A 135 14.93 0.47 4.78
CA ALA A 135 15.71 1.15 3.74
C ALA A 135 17.11 1.55 4.24
N ASP A 136 17.21 2.07 5.47
CA ASP A 136 18.51 2.36 6.11
C ASP A 136 19.31 1.07 6.35
N ALA A 137 18.71 0.01 6.88
CA ALA A 137 19.41 -1.27 7.10
C ALA A 137 19.94 -1.89 5.79
N MET A 138 19.19 -1.75 4.69
CA MET A 138 19.56 -2.22 3.36
C MET A 138 20.46 -1.25 2.59
N GLN A 139 20.66 -0.03 3.11
CA GLN A 139 21.41 1.07 2.47
C GLN A 139 20.85 1.43 1.07
N ILE A 140 19.53 1.47 0.94
CA ILE A 140 18.81 1.84 -0.28
C ILE A 140 17.97 3.12 -0.06
N PRO A 141 17.59 3.84 -1.12
CA PRO A 141 16.69 4.98 -1.00
C PRO A 141 15.32 4.57 -0.44
N VAL A 142 14.76 5.39 0.46
CA VAL A 142 13.41 5.18 1.02
C VAL A 142 12.33 5.15 -0.08
N ALA A 143 12.49 5.96 -1.12
CA ALA A 143 11.58 5.98 -2.27
C ALA A 143 11.57 4.64 -3.02
N ASP A 144 12.73 4.01 -3.16
CA ASP A 144 12.89 2.74 -3.84
C ASP A 144 12.22 1.62 -3.03
N HIS A 145 12.45 1.60 -1.71
CA HIS A 145 11.82 0.65 -0.80
C HIS A 145 10.30 0.82 -0.73
N LEU A 146 9.80 2.06 -0.72
CA LEU A 146 8.36 2.34 -0.77
C LEU A 146 7.73 1.78 -2.06
N MET A 147 8.37 2.00 -3.22
CA MET A 147 7.89 1.47 -4.48
C MET A 147 7.92 -0.05 -4.50
N HIS A 148 8.98 -0.66 -3.97
CA HIS A 148 9.07 -2.10 -3.81
C HIS A 148 7.89 -2.66 -3.01
N LEU A 149 7.60 -2.09 -1.84
CA LEU A 149 6.48 -2.54 -1.00
C LEU A 149 5.12 -2.30 -1.66
N PHE A 150 4.97 -1.25 -2.45
CA PHE A 150 3.75 -1.03 -3.23
C PHE A 150 3.56 -2.12 -4.30
N VAL A 151 4.60 -2.42 -5.09
CA VAL A 151 4.56 -3.50 -6.10
C VAL A 151 4.28 -4.85 -5.44
N HIS A 152 5.01 -5.15 -4.36
CA HIS A 152 4.80 -6.36 -3.56
C HIS A 152 3.36 -6.46 -3.07
N GLY A 153 2.84 -5.36 -2.52
CA GLY A 153 1.47 -5.28 -2.02
C GLY A 153 0.43 -5.51 -3.11
N MET A 154 0.65 -4.94 -4.30
CA MET A 154 -0.19 -5.12 -5.49
C MET A 154 -0.20 -6.56 -5.98
N LEU A 155 0.97 -7.21 -6.08
CA LEU A 155 1.08 -8.61 -6.49
C LEU A 155 0.32 -9.54 -5.52
N HIS A 156 0.34 -9.24 -4.22
CA HIS A 156 -0.51 -9.95 -3.26
C HIS A 156 -2.01 -9.77 -3.52
N LEU A 157 -2.47 -8.61 -4.00
CA LEU A 157 -3.87 -8.41 -4.38
C LEU A 157 -4.27 -9.24 -5.62
N PHE A 158 -3.33 -9.48 -6.54
CA PHE A 158 -3.51 -10.41 -7.67
C PHE A 158 -3.40 -11.89 -7.27
N GLY A 159 -3.18 -12.17 -5.98
CA GLY A 159 -3.13 -13.52 -5.45
C GLY A 159 -1.77 -14.19 -5.67
N TYR A 160 -0.69 -13.45 -5.87
CA TYR A 160 0.66 -14.01 -5.69
C TYR A 160 0.95 -14.19 -4.20
N ASP A 161 1.68 -15.25 -3.85
CA ASP A 161 2.05 -15.54 -2.47
C ASP A 161 3.50 -16.02 -2.42
N HIS A 162 4.27 -15.54 -1.46
CA HIS A 162 5.68 -15.87 -1.27
C HIS A 162 5.90 -17.03 -0.27
N ILE A 163 4.82 -17.65 0.25
CA ILE A 163 4.94 -18.79 1.17
C ILE A 163 5.38 -20.07 0.46
N GLU A 164 5.02 -20.26 -0.82
CA GLU A 164 5.47 -21.41 -1.62
C GLU A 164 6.69 -21.02 -2.47
N GLU A 165 7.77 -21.80 -2.42
CA GLU A 165 9.06 -21.48 -3.07
C GLU A 165 8.92 -21.17 -4.58
N ASP A 166 8.15 -21.97 -5.32
CA ASP A 166 7.93 -21.76 -6.75
C ASP A 166 7.15 -20.46 -7.06
N MET A 167 6.25 -20.05 -6.15
CA MET A 167 5.51 -18.80 -6.29
C MET A 167 6.33 -17.60 -5.81
N ALA A 168 7.22 -17.79 -4.84
CA ALA A 168 8.17 -16.78 -4.40
C ALA A 168 9.10 -16.38 -5.55
N GLU A 169 9.75 -17.33 -6.24
CA GLU A 169 10.65 -17.01 -7.36
C GLU A 169 9.93 -16.27 -8.50
N ALA A 170 8.68 -16.65 -8.79
CA ALA A 170 7.85 -15.95 -9.76
C ALA A 170 7.52 -14.51 -9.32
N MET A 171 7.16 -14.32 -8.05
CA MET A 171 6.85 -13.01 -7.48
C MET A 171 8.10 -12.11 -7.48
N GLU A 172 9.24 -12.61 -7.01
CA GLU A 172 10.52 -11.89 -7.02
C GLU A 172 10.90 -11.44 -8.44
N THR A 173 10.73 -12.32 -9.42
CA THR A 173 11.00 -11.99 -10.83
C THR A 173 10.13 -10.84 -11.32
N LEU A 174 8.83 -10.86 -10.99
CA LEU A 174 7.89 -9.80 -11.35
C LEU A 174 8.22 -8.48 -10.65
N GLU A 175 8.54 -8.53 -9.36
CA GLU A 175 8.96 -7.35 -8.60
C GLU A 175 10.20 -6.70 -9.22
N ILE A 176 11.22 -7.50 -9.58
CA ILE A 176 12.42 -7.01 -10.26
C ILE A 176 12.06 -6.37 -11.60
N GLN A 177 11.17 -7.00 -12.38
CA GLN A 177 10.76 -6.50 -13.68
C GLN A 177 10.08 -5.13 -13.55
N PHE A 178 9.06 -5.00 -12.70
CA PHE A 178 8.33 -3.74 -12.54
C PHE A 178 9.19 -2.64 -11.93
N LEU A 179 10.05 -2.96 -10.96
CA LEU A 179 10.98 -1.97 -10.40
C LEU A 179 11.98 -1.45 -11.43
N ALA A 180 12.48 -2.33 -12.32
CA ALA A 180 13.40 -1.93 -13.38
C ALA A 180 12.76 -0.94 -14.38
N GLU A 181 11.45 -1.03 -14.63
CA GLU A 181 10.73 -0.12 -15.53
C GLU A 181 10.74 1.33 -15.06
N VAL A 182 10.84 1.54 -13.73
CA VAL A 182 10.94 2.87 -13.12
C VAL A 182 12.36 3.22 -12.69
N GLY A 183 13.34 2.41 -13.11
CA GLY A 183 14.76 2.65 -12.87
C GLY A 183 15.23 2.33 -11.45
N ILE A 184 14.45 1.54 -10.70
CA ILE A 184 14.81 1.09 -9.35
C ILE A 184 15.65 -0.19 -9.45
N ALA A 185 16.69 -0.28 -8.61
CA ALA A 185 17.59 -1.42 -8.58
C ALA A 185 16.90 -2.67 -8.00
N ASN A 186 17.41 -3.85 -8.36
CA ASN A 186 16.88 -5.13 -7.87
C ASN A 186 17.05 -5.23 -6.33
N PRO A 187 15.95 -5.35 -5.55
CA PRO A 187 16.00 -5.39 -4.09
C PRO A 187 16.65 -6.67 -3.51
N TYR A 188 16.77 -7.73 -4.31
CA TYR A 188 17.31 -9.04 -3.91
C TYR A 188 18.83 -9.20 -4.15
N GLN A 189 19.49 -8.23 -4.80
CA GLN A 189 20.91 -8.34 -5.16
C GLN A 189 21.85 -8.54 -3.97
N ASN A 190 21.52 -7.99 -2.79
CA ASN A 190 22.33 -8.17 -1.59
C ASN A 190 22.06 -9.50 -0.86
N ALA A 191 20.85 -10.05 -0.99
CA ALA A 191 20.49 -11.33 -0.35
C ALA A 191 21.15 -12.53 -1.05
N GLN A 192 21.30 -12.46 -2.38
CA GLN A 192 21.94 -13.51 -3.18
C GLN A 192 23.47 -13.62 -2.95
N LEU A 193 24.12 -12.58 -2.40
CA LEU A 193 25.55 -12.58 -2.12
C LEU A 193 25.95 -13.33 -0.83
N GLU A 194 24.99 -13.64 0.05
CA GLU A 194 25.24 -14.36 1.31
C GLU A 194 24.95 -15.88 1.22
N GLY A 195 24.38 -16.36 0.11
CA GLY A 195 24.10 -17.79 -0.11
C GLY A 195 25.24 -18.61 -0.72
N ASP A 196 26.35 -17.98 -1.11
CA ASP A 196 27.47 -18.62 -1.81
C ASP A 196 28.81 -18.50 -1.04
N ARG A 197 28.78 -18.63 0.30
CA ARG A 197 29.98 -18.65 1.16
C ARG A 197 30.08 -19.90 2.03
#